data_AF-M0L4G7-F1
#
_entry.id   AF-M0L4G7-F1
#
_cell.length_a   1.000
_cell.length_b   1.000
_cell.length_c   1.000
_cell.angle_alpha   90.00
_cell.angle_beta   90.00
_cell.angle_gamma   90.00
#
_symmetry.space_group_name_H-M   'P 1'
#
loop_
_entity.id
_entity.type
_entity.pdbx_description
1 polymer ?
#
loop_
_entity_poly.entity_id
_entity_poly.type
_entity_poly.pdbx_seq_one_letter_code
_entity_poly.pdbx_strand_id
1 'polypeptide(L)'
;MTDWERVRQELKEAGYSGFEFDSGETAVPGLSGEWVFSNIPREGGLKHENQPLWIRILDALPGSDTVEADPENAPESIRNIATEHGLEVVIFSVSADEARIALCDPSKHDL
;
A
#
# COMPACT_ATOMS: atom_id res chain seq x y z
N MET A 1 10.20 16.20 6.91
CA MET A 1 8.86 16.49 6.35
C MET A 1 8.93 16.07 4.90
N THR A 2 8.09 15.09 4.54
CA THR A 2 8.08 14.47 3.22
C THR A 2 7.56 15.43 2.16
N ASP A 3 8.17 15.41 0.97
CA ASP A 3 7.70 16.15 -0.19
C ASP A 3 6.58 15.36 -0.90
N TRP A 4 5.35 15.51 -0.39
CA TRP A 4 4.19 14.79 -0.88
C TRP A 4 3.77 15.15 -2.31
N GLU A 5 4.16 16.32 -2.82
CA GLU A 5 3.93 16.67 -4.22
C GLU A 5 4.84 15.84 -5.12
N ARG A 6 6.13 15.74 -4.74
CA ARG A 6 7.10 14.91 -5.46
C ARG A 6 6.72 13.42 -5.43
N VAL A 7 6.36 12.88 -4.27
CA VAL A 7 5.95 11.47 -4.13
C VAL A 7 4.76 11.14 -5.05
N ARG A 8 3.71 11.98 -5.07
CA ARG A 8 2.55 11.77 -5.95
C ARG A 8 2.91 11.87 -7.43
N GLN A 9 3.81 12.77 -7.78
CA GLN A 9 4.28 12.91 -9.16
C GLN A 9 5.04 11.66 -9.61
N GLU A 10 5.95 11.12 -8.79
CA GLU A 10 6.68 9.89 -9.09
C GLU A 10 5.74 8.67 -9.16
N LEU A 11 4.76 8.57 -8.26
CA LEU A 11 3.72 7.53 -8.32
C LEU A 11 2.93 7.60 -9.63
N LYS A 12 2.56 8.81 -10.06
CA LYS A 12 1.88 9.03 -11.34
C LYS A 12 2.74 8.65 -12.53
N GLU A 13 4.03 8.99 -12.51
CA GLU A 13 5.00 8.62 -13.55
C GLU A 13 5.22 7.10 -13.62
N ALA A 14 5.12 6.41 -12.48
CA ALA A 14 5.13 4.96 -12.38
C ALA A 14 3.80 4.30 -12.80
N GLY A 15 2.78 5.06 -13.17
CA GLY A 15 1.48 4.57 -13.64
C GLY A 15 0.35 4.62 -12.61
N TYR A 16 0.60 5.11 -11.40
CA TYR A 16 -0.39 5.18 -10.31
C TYR A 16 -0.92 6.61 -10.12
N SER A 17 -1.83 7.03 -10.98
CA SER A 17 -2.41 8.39 -10.94
C SER A 17 -3.47 8.62 -9.85
N GLY A 18 -3.91 7.56 -9.17
CA GLY A 18 -5.02 7.59 -8.20
C GLY A 18 -4.63 7.94 -6.76
N PHE A 19 -3.35 8.20 -6.48
CA PHE A 19 -2.89 8.48 -5.11
C PHE A 19 -3.33 9.86 -4.63
N GLU A 20 -4.11 9.87 -3.54
CA GLU A 20 -4.61 11.06 -2.85
C GLU A 20 -3.84 11.29 -1.55
N PHE A 21 -3.60 12.55 -1.21
CA PHE A 21 -2.97 12.94 0.05
C PHE A 21 -4.02 13.04 1.16
N ASP A 22 -3.66 12.58 2.36
CA ASP A 22 -4.47 12.71 3.57
C ASP A 22 -3.57 12.76 4.82
N SER A 23 -4.13 13.19 5.95
CA SER A 23 -3.41 13.36 7.20
C SER A 23 -4.32 13.26 8.42
N GLY A 24 -3.82 12.73 9.53
CA GLY A 24 -4.55 12.64 10.80
C GLY A 24 -4.19 11.42 11.64
N GLU A 25 -5.10 11.05 12.53
CA GLU A 25 -5.08 9.76 13.22
C GLU A 25 -5.87 8.75 12.38
N THR A 26 -5.31 7.56 12.15
CA THR A 26 -6.03 6.48 11.49
C THR A 26 -6.49 5.41 12.47
N ALA A 27 -7.41 4.56 12.02
CA ALA A 27 -7.82 3.37 12.74
C ALA A 27 -6.76 2.26 12.73
N VAL A 28 -5.68 2.40 11.96
CA VAL A 28 -4.56 1.46 11.91
C VAL A 28 -3.50 1.93 12.90
N PRO A 29 -3.23 1.18 13.99
CA PRO A 29 -2.17 1.52 14.92
C PRO A 29 -0.83 1.69 14.20
N GLY A 30 -0.15 2.82 14.41
CA GLY A 30 1.12 3.14 13.74
C GLY A 30 0.97 4.04 12.50
N LEU A 31 -0.22 4.12 11.90
CA LEU A 31 -0.53 5.07 10.84
C LEU A 31 -1.10 6.35 11.43
N SER A 32 -0.24 7.21 11.95
CA SER A 32 -0.62 8.57 12.38
C SER A 32 0.33 9.58 11.73
N GLY A 33 -0.20 10.65 11.15
CA GLY A 33 0.63 11.64 10.46
C GLY A 33 0.10 11.98 9.08
N GLU A 34 0.98 11.98 8.08
CA GLU A 34 0.67 12.32 6.69
C GLU A 34 0.92 11.08 5.82
N TRP A 35 0.08 10.90 4.79
CA TRP A 35 0.23 9.79 3.86
C TRP A 35 -0.39 10.10 2.50
N VAL A 36 -0.05 9.27 1.52
CA VAL A 36 -0.80 9.16 0.26
C VAL A 36 -1.39 7.77 0.12
N PHE A 37 -2.61 7.64 -0.38
CA PHE A 37 -3.26 6.34 -0.55
C PHE A 37 -3.98 6.23 -1.90
N SER A 38 -4.09 5.01 -2.44
CA SER A 38 -4.90 4.70 -3.62
C SER A 38 -5.38 3.25 -3.57
N ASN A 39 -6.45 2.96 -4.30
CA ASN A 39 -6.67 1.62 -4.80
C ASN A 39 -5.75 1.40 -6.01
N ILE A 40 -5.10 0.24 -6.07
CA ILE A 40 -4.33 -0.20 -7.22
C ILE A 40 -4.78 -1.61 -7.63
N PRO A 41 -4.61 -2.01 -8.91
CA PRO A 41 -4.82 -3.40 -9.29
C PRO A 41 -3.96 -4.35 -8.45
N ARG A 42 -4.46 -5.55 -8.16
CA ARG A 42 -3.66 -6.63 -7.59
C ARG A 42 -2.57 -7.02 -8.60
N GLU A 43 -1.39 -6.43 -8.46
CA GLU A 43 -0.22 -6.71 -9.30
C GLU A 43 1.03 -6.99 -8.46
N GLY A 44 2.12 -7.43 -9.11
CA GLY A 44 3.32 -7.85 -8.40
C GLY A 44 3.03 -8.96 -7.39
N GLY A 45 3.49 -8.82 -6.15
CA GLY A 45 3.25 -9.78 -5.08
C GLY A 45 1.78 -9.95 -4.71
N LEU A 46 0.92 -8.94 -4.95
CA LEU A 46 -0.51 -8.96 -4.61
C LEU A 46 -1.36 -9.85 -5.52
N LYS A 47 -0.81 -10.33 -6.64
CA LYS A 47 -1.52 -11.24 -7.52
C LYS A 47 -1.84 -12.55 -6.82
N HIS A 48 -3.04 -13.07 -7.06
CA HIS A 48 -3.46 -14.35 -6.51
C HIS A 48 -2.43 -15.47 -6.72
N GLU A 49 -1.85 -15.59 -7.92
CA GLU A 49 -0.86 -16.64 -8.21
C GLU A 49 0.46 -16.50 -7.43
N ASN A 50 0.79 -15.30 -6.95
CA ASN A 50 2.01 -14.99 -6.21
C ASN A 50 1.82 -15.09 -4.69
N GLN A 51 0.59 -15.30 -4.23
CA GLN A 51 0.28 -15.48 -2.82
C GLN A 51 0.65 -16.89 -2.32
N PRO A 52 0.99 -17.04 -1.03
CA PRO A 52 1.16 -18.35 -0.41
C PRO A 52 -0.06 -19.26 -0.62
N LEU A 53 0.16 -20.57 -0.75
CA LEU A 53 -0.90 -21.53 -1.09
C LEU A 53 -2.12 -21.46 -0.15
N TRP A 54 -1.90 -21.23 1.14
CA TRP A 54 -2.96 -21.12 2.13
C TRP A 54 -3.81 -19.86 1.94
N ILE A 55 -3.21 -18.73 1.58
CA ILE A 55 -3.93 -17.48 1.21
C ILE A 55 -4.76 -17.72 -0.05
N ARG A 56 -4.20 -18.39 -1.06
CA ARG A 56 -4.93 -18.71 -2.30
C ARG A 56 -6.16 -19.58 -2.05
N ILE A 57 -6.07 -20.52 -1.11
CA ILE A 57 -7.22 -21.34 -0.71
C ILE A 57 -8.29 -20.47 -0.02
N LEU A 58 -7.89 -19.54 0.84
CA LEU A 58 -8.82 -18.62 1.53
C LEU A 58 -9.48 -17.64 0.56
N ASP A 59 -8.73 -17.10 -0.39
CA ASP A 59 -9.20 -16.16 -1.43
C ASP A 59 -10.16 -16.83 -2.43
N ALA A 60 -10.09 -18.16 -2.58
CA ALA A 60 -11.02 -18.91 -3.43
C ALA A 60 -12.40 -19.16 -2.76
N LEU A 61 -12.58 -18.81 -1.49
CA LEU A 61 -13.86 -18.97 -0.80
C LEU A 61 -14.86 -17.89 -1.23
N PRO A 62 -16.16 -18.23 -1.43
CA PRO A 62 -17.17 -17.26 -1.83
C PRO A 62 -17.27 -16.08 -0.84
N GLY A 63 -17.08 -14.86 -1.35
CA GLY A 63 -17.15 -13.63 -0.56
C GLY A 63 -15.90 -13.34 0.28
N SER A 64 -14.79 -14.05 0.02
CA SER A 64 -13.50 -13.78 0.61
C SER A 64 -12.61 -13.03 -0.38
N ASP A 65 -11.88 -12.05 0.13
CA ASP A 65 -10.81 -11.34 -0.57
C ASP A 65 -9.61 -11.35 0.37
N THR A 66 -8.54 -12.06 0.01
CA THR A 66 -7.40 -12.26 0.93
C THR A 66 -6.07 -12.12 0.21
N VAL A 67 -5.20 -11.28 0.79
CA VAL A 67 -3.80 -11.17 0.41
C VAL A 67 -2.94 -11.13 1.68
N GLU A 68 -1.69 -11.50 1.55
CA GLU A 68 -0.66 -11.25 2.55
C GLU A 68 -0.28 -9.76 2.50
N ALA A 69 -0.68 -9.03 3.54
CA ALA A 69 -0.50 -7.58 3.68
C ALA A 69 0.93 -7.16 4.07
N ASP A 70 1.93 -8.01 3.82
CA ASP A 70 3.34 -7.66 4.00
C ASP A 70 3.73 -6.54 3.02
N PRO A 71 4.38 -5.45 3.47
CA PRO A 71 4.88 -4.39 2.59
C PRO A 71 5.71 -4.89 1.40
N GLU A 72 6.42 -6.02 1.55
CA GLU A 72 7.19 -6.65 0.48
C GLU A 72 6.32 -7.14 -0.68
N ASN A 73 5.03 -7.39 -0.48
CA ASN A 73 4.13 -7.82 -1.55
C ASN A 73 3.63 -6.66 -2.42
N ALA A 74 3.82 -5.40 -1.99
CA ALA A 74 3.47 -4.24 -2.81
C ALA A 74 4.29 -4.19 -4.12
N PRO A 75 3.78 -3.53 -5.18
CA PRO A 75 4.51 -3.38 -6.43
C PRO A 75 5.91 -2.79 -6.23
N GLU A 76 6.88 -3.30 -6.99
CA GLU A 76 8.29 -2.91 -6.85
C GLU A 76 8.51 -1.41 -7.01
N SER A 77 7.84 -0.79 -7.98
CA SER A 77 7.82 0.67 -8.20
C SER A 77 7.38 1.44 -6.96
N ILE A 78 6.30 1.00 -6.31
CA ILE A 78 5.79 1.61 -5.07
C ILE A 78 6.79 1.45 -3.93
N ARG A 79 7.36 0.26 -3.75
CA ARG A 79 8.36 0.01 -2.70
C ARG A 79 9.62 0.84 -2.90
N ASN A 80 10.06 1.00 -4.14
CA ASN A 80 11.24 1.80 -4.49
C ASN A 80 11.01 3.29 -4.18
N ILE A 81 9.85 3.84 -4.57
CA ILE A 81 9.46 5.22 -4.22
C ILE A 81 9.38 5.38 -2.70
N ALA A 82 8.71 4.47 -2.00
CA ALA A 82 8.62 4.53 -0.54
C ALA A 82 10.02 4.52 0.11
N THR A 83 10.91 3.64 -0.33
CA THR A 83 12.29 3.56 0.17
C THR A 83 13.09 4.84 -0.11
N GLU A 84 12.97 5.42 -1.30
CA GLU A 84 13.67 6.66 -1.68
C GLU A 84 13.29 7.84 -0.77
N HIS A 85 12.02 7.90 -0.36
CA HIS A 85 11.50 8.96 0.50
C HIS A 85 11.45 8.60 1.99
N GLY A 86 11.93 7.41 2.38
CA GLY A 86 11.91 6.95 3.77
C GLY A 86 10.50 6.71 4.32
N LEU A 87 9.57 6.27 3.47
CA LEU A 87 8.17 6.01 3.78
C LEU A 87 7.91 4.52 4.03
N GLU A 88 6.91 4.24 4.85
CA GLU A 88 6.39 2.89 5.06
C GLU A 88 5.25 2.59 4.08
N VAL A 89 5.19 1.37 3.58
CA VAL A 89 4.10 0.89 2.72
C VAL A 89 3.13 0.09 3.57
N VAL A 90 1.84 0.43 3.52
CA VAL A 90 0.79 -0.31 4.22
C VAL A 90 -0.29 -0.77 3.26
N ILE A 91 -0.62 -2.06 3.29
CA ILE A 91 -1.74 -2.67 2.56
C ILE A 91 -2.87 -2.88 3.57
N PHE A 92 -3.99 -2.16 3.45
CA PHE A 92 -5.00 -2.10 4.52
C PHE A 92 -6.45 -2.39 4.08
N SER A 93 -6.68 -2.66 2.80
CA SER A 93 -7.96 -3.16 2.29
C SER A 93 -7.75 -3.90 0.98
N VAL A 94 -8.56 -4.91 0.70
CA VAL A 94 -8.54 -5.66 -0.57
C VAL A 94 -9.94 -5.93 -1.09
N SER A 95 -10.07 -5.97 -2.40
CA SER A 95 -11.22 -6.46 -3.17
C SER A 95 -10.72 -7.42 -4.24
N ALA A 96 -11.60 -8.14 -4.93
CA ALA A 96 -11.23 -9.16 -5.92
C ALA A 96 -10.11 -8.75 -6.89
N ASP A 97 -10.17 -7.51 -7.37
CA ASP A 97 -9.24 -7.01 -8.40
C ASP A 97 -8.26 -5.95 -7.89
N GLU A 98 -8.49 -5.37 -6.71
CA GLU A 98 -7.74 -4.23 -6.20
C GLU A 98 -7.23 -4.42 -4.78
N ALA A 99 -6.15 -3.72 -4.46
CA ALA A 99 -5.67 -3.53 -3.11
C ALA A 99 -5.56 -2.03 -2.81
N ARG A 100 -5.92 -1.65 -1.59
CA ARG A 100 -5.74 -0.29 -1.10
C ARG A 100 -4.42 -0.21 -0.35
N ILE A 101 -3.56 0.68 -0.84
CA ILE A 101 -2.20 0.89 -0.34
C ILE A 101 -2.05 2.33 0.12
N ALA A 102 -1.31 2.53 1.20
CA ALA A 102 -0.83 3.83 1.64
C ALA A 102 0.70 3.87 1.72
N LEU A 103 1.29 5.01 1.39
CA LEU A 103 2.69 5.34 1.70
C LEU A 103 2.68 6.40 2.79
N CYS A 104 3.35 6.12 3.90
CA CYS A 104 3.17 6.85 5.15
C CYS A 104 4.52 7.34 5.65
N ASP A 105 4.56 8.59 6.09
CA ASP A 105 5.76 9.15 6.72
C ASP A 105 5.83 8.60 8.16
N PRO A 106 6.89 7.86 8.53
CA PRO A 106 7.05 7.26 9.86
C PRO A 106 7.26 8.30 10.99
N SER A 107 7.00 9.58 10.73
CA SER A 107 7.07 10.70 11.68
C SER A 107 6.09 10.58 12.85
N LYS A 108 6.38 9.67 13.79
CA LYS A 108 6.25 9.76 15.27
C LYS A 108 6.45 8.38 15.92
N HIS A 109 7.68 7.87 15.85
CA HIS A 109 8.17 6.89 16.82
C HIS A 109 9.37 7.46 17.59
N ASP A 110 9.16 8.63 18.21
CA ASP A 110 9.78 8.90 19.51
C ASP A 110 8.80 8.34 20.56
N LEU A 111 8.98 7.08 20.94
CA LEU A 111 8.44 6.51 22.18
C LEU A 111 9.60 6.06 23.07
#